data_AF-A0A9P5M5T7-F1
#
_entry.id   AF-A0A9P5M5T7-F1
#
_cell.length_a   1.000
_cell.length_b   1.000
_cell.length_c   1.000
_cell.angle_alpha   90.00
_cell.angle_beta   90.00
_cell.angle_gamma   90.00
#
_symmetry.space_group_name_H-M   'P 1'
#
loop_
_entity.id
_entity.type
_entity.pdbx_description
1 polymer ?
#
loop_
_entity_poly.entity_id
_entity_poly.type
_entity_poly.pdbx_seq_one_letter_code
_entity_poly.pdbx_strand_id
1 'polypeptide(L)'
;MGSKNPIDNTFLAMRPFTTAFFEKKKVAGNVIPAMQPPATSSLNKDKIVNNAALVMRPSAAAFFKKDKTTNPFLVAAAKHKPQPIVDLNELTEHPAIAILGDKEITIYIEMCKNMDTAPTDMVALRTALADYKTIKKLSIKIHAPWPHSESKETYNIRVSSMKKLFAIIDGFNLYKLKVTMSVDKVNFPQMKLGAAIHGLRFKKWQLFYQVFDEVNDIEKDPIQIFRGSEYDLRLRGVWKKEFLTQV
;
A
#
# COMPACT_ATOMS: atom_id res chain seq x y z
N MET A 1 -64.89 -0.03 -13.59
CA MET A 1 -63.89 0.31 -14.64
C MET A 1 -62.60 0.60 -13.88
N GLY A 2 -61.64 -0.34 -13.76
CA GLY A 2 -60.77 -0.82 -14.85
C GLY A 2 -59.79 0.33 -15.17
N SER A 3 -58.52 0.31 -14.78
CA SER A 3 -57.51 -0.65 -15.21
C SER A 3 -56.34 -0.73 -14.21
N LYS A 4 -55.85 -1.96 -14.01
CA LYS A 4 -54.55 -2.28 -13.43
C LYS A 4 -53.47 -2.27 -14.53
N ASN A 5 -52.21 -2.35 -14.07
CA ASN A 5 -51.00 -2.94 -14.70
C ASN A 5 -49.94 -1.94 -15.21
N PRO A 6 -48.65 -2.34 -15.31
CA PRO A 6 -47.80 -2.91 -14.25
C PRO A 6 -46.31 -2.46 -14.34
N ILE A 7 -45.54 -2.78 -13.28
CA ILE A 7 -44.12 -3.20 -13.20
C ILE A 7 -43.11 -2.65 -14.23
N ASP A 8 -42.01 -2.04 -13.75
CA ASP A 8 -40.67 -2.44 -14.21
C ASP A 8 -39.65 -2.41 -13.06
N ASN A 9 -39.50 -3.57 -12.44
CA ASN A 9 -38.48 -3.88 -11.45
C ASN A 9 -37.25 -4.40 -12.20
N THR A 10 -36.43 -3.49 -12.72
CA THR A 10 -35.20 -3.88 -13.41
C THR A 10 -34.08 -4.00 -12.38
N PHE A 11 -33.80 -5.24 -11.98
CA PHE A 11 -32.52 -5.60 -11.37
C PHE A 11 -31.40 -5.23 -12.34
N LEU A 12 -30.69 -4.14 -12.07
CA LEU A 12 -29.40 -3.85 -12.70
C LEU A 12 -28.39 -4.86 -12.15
N ALA A 13 -28.23 -5.95 -12.90
CA ALA A 13 -27.16 -6.89 -12.71
C ALA A 13 -25.82 -6.13 -12.71
N MET A 14 -25.09 -6.22 -11.58
CA MET A 14 -23.71 -5.76 -11.48
C MET A 14 -22.89 -6.41 -12.59
N ARG A 15 -22.34 -5.59 -13.49
CA ARG A 15 -21.35 -6.06 -14.45
C ARG A 15 -20.01 -6.21 -13.73
N PRO A 16 -19.31 -7.35 -13.85
CA PRO A 16 -17.94 -7.46 -13.39
C PRO A 16 -17.03 -6.63 -14.30
N PHE A 17 -16.28 -5.68 -13.71
CA PHE A 17 -15.23 -4.96 -14.42
C PHE A 17 -14.14 -5.94 -14.85
N THR A 18 -14.02 -6.10 -16.17
CA THR A 18 -13.00 -6.93 -16.81
C THR A 18 -11.72 -6.11 -16.93
N THR A 19 -10.64 -6.55 -16.29
CA THR A 19 -9.31 -5.96 -16.41
C THR A 19 -8.74 -6.26 -17.79
N ALA A 20 -8.76 -5.27 -18.69
CA ALA A 20 -8.05 -5.36 -19.96
C ALA A 20 -6.54 -5.12 -19.74
N PHE A 21 -5.77 -6.21 -19.83
CA PHE A 21 -4.34 -6.18 -20.13
C PHE A 21 -4.11 -5.45 -21.45
N PHE A 22 -3.18 -4.49 -21.49
CA PHE A 22 -2.59 -4.08 -22.77
C PHE A 22 -1.06 -3.95 -22.72
N GLU A 23 -0.54 -4.38 -23.85
CA GLU A 23 0.80 -4.80 -24.21
C GLU A 23 1.72 -3.61 -24.49
N LYS A 24 3.00 -3.70 -24.09
CA LYS A 24 4.02 -2.68 -24.34
C LYS A 24 4.33 -2.59 -25.83
N LYS A 25 3.90 -1.51 -26.49
CA LYS A 25 4.43 -1.12 -27.81
C LYS A 25 5.64 -0.19 -27.62
N LYS A 26 6.81 -0.68 -28.07
CA LYS A 26 8.11 0.00 -28.02
C LYS A 26 8.17 1.03 -29.15
N VAL A 27 8.34 2.31 -28.82
CA VAL A 27 8.67 3.37 -29.79
C VAL A 27 10.09 3.84 -29.54
N ALA A 28 10.88 3.82 -30.61
CA ALA A 28 12.28 4.17 -30.66
C ALA A 28 12.48 5.67 -30.91
N GLY A 29 13.60 6.19 -30.39
CA GLY A 29 14.29 7.34 -30.94
C GLY A 29 13.90 8.71 -30.37
N ASN A 30 14.69 9.23 -29.43
CA ASN A 30 15.40 10.48 -29.70
C ASN A 30 16.60 10.66 -28.76
N VAL A 31 17.70 11.09 -29.39
CA VAL A 31 19.05 11.25 -28.85
C VAL A 31 19.14 12.59 -28.12
N ILE A 32 19.70 12.59 -26.91
CA ILE A 32 20.21 13.79 -26.22
C ILE A 32 21.71 13.56 -25.98
N PRO A 33 22.62 14.51 -26.31
CA PRO A 33 24.05 14.30 -26.18
C PRO A 33 24.50 14.22 -24.71
N ALA A 34 25.23 13.16 -24.39
CA ALA A 34 25.89 12.98 -23.10
C ALA A 34 27.16 13.83 -23.02
N MET A 35 27.34 14.57 -21.92
CA MET A 35 28.60 15.21 -21.57
C MET A 35 29.68 14.14 -21.33
N GLN A 36 30.82 14.38 -21.96
CA GLN A 36 32.00 13.53 -22.07
C GLN A 36 32.84 13.56 -20.78
N PRO A 37 33.30 12.40 -20.26
CA PRO A 37 34.31 12.35 -19.20
C PRO A 37 35.74 12.41 -19.80
N PRO A 38 36.73 12.96 -19.07
CA PRO A 38 38.12 12.95 -19.54
C PRO A 38 38.78 11.57 -19.38
N ALA A 39 39.65 11.26 -20.32
CA ALA A 39 40.31 9.97 -20.51
C ALA A 39 41.61 9.80 -19.69
N THR A 40 41.77 8.57 -19.18
CA THR A 40 42.97 7.71 -19.07
C THR A 40 44.37 8.28 -18.78
N SER A 41 45.03 7.66 -17.80
CA SER A 41 46.46 7.31 -17.87
C SER A 41 46.63 5.80 -17.61
N SER A 42 47.68 5.23 -18.23
CA SER A 42 47.86 3.82 -18.62
C SER A 42 49.13 3.17 -18.03
N LEU A 43 49.33 1.89 -18.38
CA LEU A 43 50.51 0.99 -18.18
C LEU A 43 50.57 0.26 -16.82
N ASN A 44 50.88 -1.04 -16.70
CA ASN A 44 51.43 -2.03 -17.63
C ASN A 44 51.09 -3.46 -17.15
N LYS A 45 50.92 -4.41 -18.09
CA LYS A 45 50.95 -5.86 -17.85
C LYS A 45 52.04 -6.45 -18.72
N ASP A 46 53.02 -7.09 -18.10
CA ASP A 46 53.91 -8.05 -18.76
C ASP A 46 54.05 -9.32 -17.92
N LYS A 47 54.39 -10.40 -18.62
CA LYS A 47 54.17 -11.82 -18.36
C LYS A 47 55.51 -12.55 -18.52
N ILE A 48 55.89 -13.47 -17.63
CA ILE A 48 56.85 -14.62 -17.74
C ILE A 48 56.61 -15.45 -16.45
N VAL A 49 56.16 -16.71 -16.36
CA VAL A 49 56.49 -18.06 -16.90
C VAL A 49 57.63 -18.81 -16.15
N ASN A 50 57.20 -19.86 -15.43
CA ASN A 50 57.82 -21.18 -15.06
C ASN A 50 59.08 -21.30 -14.17
N ASN A 51 58.99 -22.09 -13.07
CA ASN A 51 59.54 -23.46 -13.00
C ASN A 51 59.16 -24.26 -11.72
N ALA A 52 59.36 -25.57 -11.79
CA ALA A 52 58.68 -26.67 -11.09
C ALA A 52 59.28 -27.14 -9.73
N ALA A 53 58.46 -27.89 -8.97
CA ALA A 53 58.74 -29.20 -8.31
C ALA A 53 57.64 -29.46 -7.22
N LEU A 54 56.61 -30.29 -7.44
CA LEU A 54 56.54 -31.76 -7.34
C LEU A 54 56.92 -32.35 -5.96
N VAL A 55 55.92 -32.55 -5.08
CA VAL A 55 55.97 -33.59 -4.02
C VAL A 55 54.58 -34.23 -3.84
N MET A 56 54.40 -35.36 -4.52
CA MET A 56 53.81 -36.65 -4.12
C MET A 56 52.67 -36.71 -3.06
N ARG A 57 51.58 -37.34 -3.49
CA ARG A 57 50.49 -37.98 -2.71
C ARG A 57 50.89 -39.44 -2.39
N PRO A 58 50.44 -40.05 -1.27
CA PRO A 58 49.33 -41.05 -1.33
C PRO A 58 48.40 -40.97 -0.09
N SER A 59 47.06 -40.98 -0.22
CA SER A 59 46.15 -42.15 -0.29
C SER A 59 46.22 -43.14 0.88
N ALA A 60 45.20 -43.14 1.75
CA ALA A 60 44.61 -44.35 2.34
C ALA A 60 43.25 -44.04 2.99
N ALA A 61 42.22 -44.72 2.52
CA ALA A 61 40.91 -44.84 3.14
C ALA A 61 40.99 -45.69 4.42
N ALA A 62 40.17 -45.37 5.43
CA ALA A 62 39.97 -46.23 6.59
C ALA A 62 38.72 -45.84 7.40
N PHE A 63 37.64 -46.58 7.15
CA PHE A 63 36.65 -47.07 8.12
C PHE A 63 35.74 -46.07 8.85
N PHE A 64 34.51 -45.93 8.34
CA PHE A 64 33.34 -45.69 9.20
C PHE A 64 33.05 -46.95 10.02
N LYS A 65 33.29 -46.89 11.34
CA LYS A 65 32.64 -47.80 12.30
C LYS A 65 31.47 -47.07 12.95
N LYS A 66 30.39 -47.83 13.05
CA LYS A 66 29.06 -47.45 13.51
C LYS A 66 29.01 -47.72 15.01
N ASP A 67 29.03 -46.68 15.83
CA ASP A 67 28.76 -46.80 17.26
C ASP A 67 27.54 -45.99 17.67
N LYS A 68 26.55 -46.76 18.11
CA LYS A 68 25.32 -46.39 18.79
C LYS A 68 25.69 -46.01 20.22
N THR A 69 25.48 -44.76 20.65
CA THR A 69 25.16 -44.41 22.05
C THR A 69 24.56 -43.00 22.13
N THR A 70 23.42 -42.97 22.81
CA THR A 70 22.51 -41.89 23.20
C THR A 70 23.20 -40.69 23.86
N ASN A 71 22.73 -39.47 23.56
CA ASN A 71 22.62 -38.41 24.57
C ASN A 71 21.44 -37.46 24.26
N PRO A 72 20.80 -36.90 25.31
CA PRO A 72 19.44 -36.40 25.26
C PRO A 72 19.40 -34.91 24.96
N PHE A 73 18.81 -34.54 23.82
CA PHE A 73 18.25 -33.19 23.64
C PHE A 73 16.78 -33.34 23.28
N LEU A 74 15.97 -33.32 24.33
CA LEU A 74 14.59 -32.88 24.26
C LEU A 74 14.58 -31.47 23.66
N VAL A 75 14.29 -31.35 22.37
CA VAL A 75 13.66 -30.13 21.84
C VAL A 75 12.24 -30.55 21.48
N ALA A 76 11.38 -30.44 22.48
CA ALA A 76 9.94 -30.52 22.27
C ALA A 76 9.56 -29.52 21.19
N ALA A 77 9.09 -30.03 20.06
CA ALA A 77 8.43 -29.22 19.04
C ALA A 77 7.33 -28.43 19.74
N ALA A 78 7.51 -27.11 19.84
CA ALA A 78 6.46 -26.21 20.29
C ALA A 78 5.25 -26.46 19.39
N LYS A 79 4.20 -27.06 19.96
CA LYS A 79 2.89 -27.17 19.32
C LYS A 79 2.41 -25.75 19.07
N HIS A 80 2.65 -25.25 17.86
CA HIS A 80 2.07 -24.00 17.40
C HIS A 80 0.56 -24.26 17.39
N LYS A 81 -0.14 -23.77 18.42
CA LYS A 81 -1.59 -23.73 18.43
C LYS A 81 -1.98 -22.99 17.14
N PRO A 82 -2.77 -23.60 16.22
CA PRO A 82 -3.26 -22.87 15.07
C PRO A 82 -3.97 -21.64 15.61
N GLN A 83 -3.50 -20.45 15.23
CA GLN A 83 -4.30 -19.26 15.49
C GLN A 83 -5.63 -19.46 14.76
N PRO A 84 -6.77 -19.11 15.38
CA PRO A 84 -8.06 -19.18 14.71
C PRO A 84 -7.94 -18.48 13.35
N ILE A 85 -8.24 -19.22 12.29
CA ILE A 85 -8.42 -18.62 10.97
C ILE A 85 -9.71 -17.82 11.12
N VAL A 86 -9.60 -16.51 11.28
CA VAL A 86 -10.75 -15.62 11.20
C VAL A 86 -11.19 -15.64 9.74
N ASP A 87 -12.39 -16.13 9.47
CA ASP A 87 -13.03 -15.97 8.17
C ASP A 87 -13.39 -14.49 8.02
N LEU A 88 -12.83 -13.82 7.02
CA LEU A 88 -13.11 -12.41 6.79
C LEU A 88 -14.57 -12.16 6.41
N ASN A 89 -15.29 -13.19 5.96
CA ASN A 89 -16.71 -13.09 5.62
C ASN A 89 -17.62 -12.99 6.85
N GLU A 90 -17.10 -13.25 8.06
CA GLU A 90 -17.84 -13.09 9.32
C GLU A 90 -17.62 -11.70 9.97
N LEU A 91 -16.81 -10.84 9.35
CA LEU A 91 -16.52 -9.51 9.86
C LEU A 91 -17.67 -8.54 9.57
N THR A 92 -17.79 -7.50 10.40
CA THR A 92 -18.77 -6.43 10.17
C THR A 92 -18.58 -5.83 8.78
N GLU A 93 -19.59 -6.01 7.93
CA GLU A 93 -19.61 -5.44 6.59
C GLU A 93 -19.71 -3.91 6.65
N HIS A 94 -19.06 -3.24 5.70
CA HIS A 94 -19.16 -1.80 5.55
C HIS A 94 -19.01 -1.40 4.08
N PRO A 95 -19.84 -0.49 3.53
CA PRO A 95 -19.81 -0.13 2.10
C PRO A 95 -18.45 0.36 1.59
N ALA A 96 -17.69 1.03 2.46
CA ALA A 96 -16.35 1.52 2.14
C ALA A 96 -15.25 0.43 2.19
N ILE A 97 -15.52 -0.77 2.72
CA ILE A 97 -14.52 -1.84 2.90
C ILE A 97 -14.77 -2.94 1.86
N ALA A 98 -13.74 -3.24 1.07
CA ALA A 98 -13.72 -4.37 0.15
C ALA A 98 -12.67 -5.40 0.60
N ILE A 99 -13.08 -6.66 0.73
CA ILE A 99 -12.19 -7.78 1.04
C ILE A 99 -11.60 -8.31 -0.28
N LEU A 100 -10.27 -8.33 -0.40
CA LEU A 100 -9.58 -8.79 -1.60
C LEU A 100 -8.93 -10.18 -1.42
N GLY A 101 -8.91 -10.69 -0.19
CA GLY A 101 -8.42 -12.03 0.14
C GLY A 101 -8.18 -12.19 1.65
N ASP A 102 -7.64 -13.34 2.04
CA ASP A 102 -7.60 -13.86 3.42
C ASP A 102 -6.95 -12.96 4.47
N LYS A 103 -6.24 -11.88 4.11
CA LYS A 103 -5.67 -10.86 5.03
C LYS A 103 -5.49 -9.49 4.36
N GLU A 104 -6.25 -9.21 3.31
CA GLU A 104 -6.10 -8.02 2.48
C GLU A 104 -7.43 -7.33 2.27
N ILE A 105 -7.52 -6.06 2.66
CA ILE A 105 -8.68 -5.23 2.42
C ILE A 105 -8.29 -3.91 1.76
N THR A 106 -9.26 -3.31 1.07
CA THR A 106 -9.20 -1.94 0.57
C THR A 106 -10.31 -1.12 1.20
N ILE A 107 -9.99 0.11 1.61
CA ILE A 107 -10.95 1.08 2.12
C ILE A 107 -11.04 2.24 1.13
N TYR A 108 -12.24 2.53 0.64
CA TYR A 108 -12.52 3.70 -0.19
C TYR A 108 -13.26 4.76 0.64
N ILE A 109 -12.61 5.89 0.88
CA ILE A 109 -13.16 6.99 1.66
C ILE A 109 -13.58 8.09 0.70
N GLU A 110 -14.88 8.22 0.51
CA GLU A 110 -15.52 9.31 -0.22
C GLU A 110 -15.86 10.45 0.75
N MET A 111 -15.43 11.66 0.42
CA MET A 111 -15.63 12.86 1.24
C MET A 111 -16.38 13.97 0.51
N CYS A 112 -16.53 13.87 -0.81
CA CYS A 112 -17.26 14.79 -1.67
C CYS A 112 -18.77 14.57 -1.51
N LYS A 113 -19.53 15.67 -1.39
CA LYS A 113 -20.99 15.62 -1.16
C LYS A 113 -21.82 15.39 -2.42
N ASN A 114 -21.24 15.66 -3.59
CA ASN A 114 -21.94 15.72 -4.86
C ASN A 114 -21.55 14.57 -5.80
N MET A 115 -21.18 13.42 -5.23
CA MET A 115 -20.88 12.20 -5.99
C MET A 115 -22.13 11.34 -6.08
N ASP A 116 -22.15 10.40 -7.02
CA ASP A 116 -23.21 9.39 -7.15
C ASP A 116 -23.34 8.54 -5.87
N THR A 117 -22.26 8.40 -5.12
CA THR A 117 -22.23 7.74 -3.82
C THR A 117 -22.25 8.76 -2.69
N ALA A 118 -23.00 8.46 -1.63
CA ALA A 118 -23.03 9.30 -0.45
C ALA A 118 -21.65 9.35 0.23
N PRO A 119 -21.29 10.47 0.89
CA PRO A 119 -20.07 10.55 1.69
C PRO A 119 -19.96 9.40 2.68
N THR A 120 -18.75 8.90 2.87
CA THR A 120 -18.47 7.79 3.78
C THR A 120 -18.82 8.17 5.22
N ASP A 121 -19.65 7.34 5.86
CA ASP A 121 -19.88 7.44 7.30
C ASP A 121 -18.62 7.01 8.06
N MET A 122 -17.83 8.00 8.47
CA MET A 122 -16.58 7.79 9.20
C MET A 122 -16.79 7.21 10.60
N VAL A 123 -17.98 7.31 11.20
CA VAL A 123 -18.27 6.70 12.50
C VAL A 123 -18.51 5.22 12.29
N ALA A 124 -19.41 4.85 11.38
CA ALA A 124 -19.69 3.47 11.02
C ALA A 124 -18.43 2.74 10.54
N LEU A 125 -17.63 3.38 9.68
CA LEU A 125 -16.37 2.83 9.17
C LEU A 125 -15.42 2.46 10.31
N ARG A 126 -15.25 3.34 11.31
CA ARG A 126 -14.35 3.07 12.44
C ARG A 126 -14.87 1.92 13.32
N THR A 127 -16.18 1.84 13.52
CA THR A 127 -16.80 0.74 14.27
C THR A 127 -16.54 -0.58 13.57
N ALA A 128 -16.85 -0.67 12.27
CA ALA A 128 -16.61 -1.88 11.49
C ALA A 128 -15.11 -2.25 11.43
N LEU A 129 -14.23 -1.26 11.20
CA LEU A 129 -12.80 -1.49 11.05
C LEU A 129 -12.17 -2.12 12.31
N ALA A 130 -12.75 -1.94 13.50
CA ALA A 130 -12.24 -2.52 14.74
C ALA A 130 -12.16 -4.06 14.72
N ASP A 131 -12.95 -4.73 13.87
CA ASP A 131 -12.98 -6.20 13.74
C ASP A 131 -11.85 -6.71 12.83
N TYR A 132 -11.25 -5.85 12.01
CA TYR A 132 -10.27 -6.22 10.98
C TYR A 132 -8.82 -6.26 11.50
N LYS A 133 -8.60 -6.45 12.81
CA LYS A 133 -7.25 -6.40 13.43
C LYS A 133 -6.26 -7.46 12.90
N THR A 134 -6.77 -8.53 12.31
CA THR A 134 -5.98 -9.68 11.81
C THR A 134 -5.42 -9.47 10.41
N ILE A 135 -5.90 -8.45 9.67
CA ILE A 135 -5.40 -8.14 8.33
C ILE A 135 -3.91 -7.83 8.35
N LYS A 136 -3.29 -8.00 7.20
CA LYS A 136 -1.84 -7.83 7.03
C LYS A 136 -1.48 -6.84 5.94
N LYS A 137 -2.37 -6.65 4.98
CA LYS A 137 -2.31 -5.64 3.93
C LYS A 137 -3.55 -4.76 4.00
N LEU A 138 -3.32 -3.46 3.93
CA LEU A 138 -4.38 -2.47 3.89
C LEU A 138 -4.07 -1.48 2.77
N SER A 139 -5.04 -1.25 1.89
CA SER A 139 -5.03 -0.12 0.96
C SER A 139 -6.12 0.85 1.36
N ILE A 140 -5.82 2.14 1.41
CA ILE A 140 -6.78 3.20 1.66
C ILE A 140 -6.71 4.16 0.50
N LYS A 141 -7.86 4.41 -0.13
CA LYS A 141 -8.02 5.46 -1.13
C LYS A 141 -8.92 6.53 -0.55
N ILE A 142 -8.46 7.78 -0.59
CA ILE A 142 -9.16 8.92 -0.02
C ILE A 142 -9.47 9.88 -1.17
N HIS A 143 -10.74 10.07 -1.45
CA HIS A 143 -11.22 11.15 -2.30
C HIS A 143 -11.58 12.33 -1.40
N ALA A 144 -11.04 13.52 -1.67
CA ALA A 144 -11.21 14.70 -0.84
C ALA A 144 -11.81 15.85 -1.66
N PRO A 145 -12.69 16.68 -1.07
CA PRO A 145 -13.32 17.77 -1.79
C PRO A 145 -12.32 18.80 -2.28
N TRP A 146 -12.72 19.55 -3.31
CA TRP A 146 -11.94 20.64 -3.87
C TRP A 146 -11.47 21.64 -2.81
N PRO A 147 -10.27 22.21 -2.94
CA PRO A 147 -9.82 23.26 -2.04
C PRO A 147 -10.81 24.42 -2.06
N HIS A 148 -11.09 25.00 -0.89
CA HIS A 148 -11.98 26.14 -0.71
C HIS A 148 -13.47 25.87 -1.02
N SER A 149 -13.86 24.64 -1.34
CA SER A 149 -15.27 24.28 -1.50
C SER A 149 -15.98 24.02 -0.16
N GLU A 150 -15.25 24.00 0.95
CA GLU A 150 -15.78 23.75 2.29
C GLU A 150 -15.28 24.75 3.32
N SER A 151 -16.04 24.88 4.41
CA SER A 151 -15.67 25.71 5.54
C SER A 151 -14.48 25.13 6.31
N LYS A 152 -13.78 25.98 7.05
CA LYS A 152 -12.66 25.56 7.91
C LYS A 152 -13.10 24.56 8.98
N GLU A 153 -14.30 24.72 9.51
CA GLU A 153 -14.91 23.83 10.51
C GLU A 153 -15.12 22.44 9.91
N THR A 154 -15.66 22.38 8.69
CA THR A 154 -15.88 21.12 7.97
C THR A 154 -14.55 20.40 7.72
N TYR A 155 -13.53 21.13 7.28
CA TYR A 155 -12.18 20.59 7.12
C TYR A 155 -11.62 20.03 8.44
N ASN A 156 -11.76 20.77 9.54
CA ASN A 156 -11.28 20.33 10.86
C ASN A 156 -12.00 19.07 11.35
N ILE A 157 -13.29 18.91 11.05
CA ILE A 157 -14.04 17.68 11.35
C ILE A 157 -13.46 16.49 10.58
N ARG A 158 -13.07 16.68 9.31
CA ARG A 158 -12.40 15.64 8.51
C ARG A 158 -11.03 15.30 9.10
N VAL A 159 -10.21 16.30 9.42
CA VAL A 159 -8.91 16.09 10.09
C VAL A 159 -9.09 15.27 11.38
N SER A 160 -10.06 15.63 12.22
CA SER A 160 -10.39 14.89 13.45
C SER A 160 -10.83 13.44 13.16
N SER A 161 -11.62 13.24 12.11
CA SER A 161 -12.06 11.91 11.68
C SER A 161 -10.89 11.06 11.20
N MET A 162 -9.97 11.63 10.42
CA MET A 162 -8.75 10.97 9.94
C MET A 162 -7.79 10.66 11.08
N LYS A 163 -7.62 11.55 12.07
CA LYS A 163 -6.85 11.26 13.29
C LYS A 163 -7.35 9.98 13.97
N LYS A 164 -8.65 9.89 14.19
CA LYS A 164 -9.29 8.73 14.85
C LYS A 164 -9.18 7.45 14.01
N LEU A 165 -9.35 7.54 12.69
CA LEU A 165 -9.18 6.40 11.79
C LEU A 165 -7.73 5.87 11.83
N PHE A 166 -6.74 6.75 11.68
CA PHE A 166 -5.33 6.35 11.68
C PHE A 166 -4.86 5.85 13.04
N ALA A 167 -5.47 6.28 14.15
CA ALA A 167 -5.21 5.71 15.47
C ALA A 167 -5.64 4.23 15.56
N ILE A 168 -6.76 3.84 14.94
CA ILE A 168 -7.18 2.43 14.86
C ILE A 168 -6.18 1.63 14.01
N ILE A 169 -5.80 2.17 12.85
CA ILE A 169 -4.86 1.53 11.92
C ILE A 169 -3.48 1.34 12.57
N ASP A 170 -3.03 2.30 13.39
CA ASP A 170 -1.75 2.20 14.11
C ASP A 170 -1.73 1.08 15.18
N GLY A 171 -2.90 0.54 15.54
CA GLY A 171 -3.04 -0.65 16.37
C GLY A 171 -2.88 -1.96 15.60
N PHE A 172 -2.88 -1.93 14.25
CA PHE A 172 -2.81 -3.15 13.44
C PHE A 172 -1.37 -3.61 13.23
N ASN A 173 -1.20 -4.93 13.15
CA ASN A 173 0.10 -5.54 12.82
C ASN A 173 0.23 -5.75 11.29
N LEU A 174 0.25 -4.64 10.55
CA LEU A 174 0.36 -4.59 9.09
C LEU A 174 1.81 -4.78 8.62
N TYR A 175 2.02 -5.57 7.56
CA TYR A 175 3.31 -5.55 6.84
C TYR A 175 3.32 -4.57 5.67
N LYS A 176 2.14 -4.16 5.17
CA LYS A 176 2.00 -3.18 4.09
C LYS A 176 0.75 -2.33 4.28
N LEU A 177 0.95 -1.02 4.32
CA LEU A 177 -0.12 -0.02 4.17
C LEU A 177 0.14 0.80 2.90
N LYS A 178 -0.83 0.89 2.01
CA LYS A 178 -0.84 1.82 0.88
C LYS A 178 -1.91 2.88 1.13
N VAL A 179 -1.55 4.15 1.12
CA VAL A 179 -2.51 5.26 1.14
C VAL A 179 -2.42 6.00 -0.19
N THR A 180 -3.56 6.22 -0.83
CA THR A 180 -3.64 6.91 -2.13
C THR A 180 -4.61 8.07 -1.99
N MET A 181 -4.13 9.28 -2.29
CA MET A 181 -4.98 10.46 -2.38
C MET A 181 -5.51 10.57 -3.81
N SER A 182 -6.83 10.45 -3.97
CA SER A 182 -7.51 10.82 -5.22
C SER A 182 -7.60 12.34 -5.26
N VAL A 183 -7.01 12.94 -6.27
CA VAL A 183 -6.88 14.40 -6.39
C VAL A 183 -7.35 14.86 -7.75
N ASP A 184 -8.01 16.01 -7.79
CA ASP A 184 -8.36 16.67 -9.03
C ASP A 184 -7.14 17.43 -9.53
N LYS A 185 -6.54 16.93 -10.62
CA LYS A 185 -5.24 17.43 -11.11
C LYS A 185 -4.16 17.33 -10.01
N VAL A 186 -3.04 18.04 -10.18
CA VAL A 186 -1.94 18.02 -9.20
C VAL A 186 -2.20 19.04 -8.08
N ASN A 187 -3.14 18.73 -7.18
CA ASN A 187 -3.67 19.67 -6.19
C ASN A 187 -3.29 19.29 -4.74
N PHE A 188 -2.28 19.99 -4.20
CA PHE A 188 -1.74 19.70 -2.87
C PHE A 188 -2.77 19.79 -1.71
N PRO A 189 -3.65 20.81 -1.62
CA PRO A 189 -4.61 20.89 -0.54
C PRO A 189 -5.48 19.62 -0.35
N GLN A 190 -5.88 18.95 -1.43
CA GLN A 190 -6.63 17.68 -1.33
C GLN A 190 -5.80 16.56 -0.68
N MET A 191 -4.48 16.57 -0.88
CA MET A 191 -3.56 15.58 -0.32
C MET A 191 -3.39 15.71 1.20
N LYS A 192 -3.76 16.84 1.81
CA LYS A 192 -3.48 17.13 3.23
C LYS A 192 -4.06 16.10 4.18
N LEU A 193 -5.23 15.53 3.89
CA LEU A 193 -5.83 14.49 4.72
C LEU A 193 -4.97 13.22 4.77
N GLY A 194 -4.17 12.96 3.73
CA GLY A 194 -3.18 11.89 3.70
C GLY A 194 -2.00 12.09 4.66
N ALA A 195 -1.80 13.30 5.19
CA ALA A 195 -0.74 13.60 6.15
C ALA A 195 -0.88 12.80 7.46
N ALA A 196 -2.07 12.29 7.77
CA ALA A 196 -2.32 11.41 8.92
C ALA A 196 -1.36 10.20 8.97
N ILE A 197 -0.92 9.70 7.81
CA ILE A 197 -0.02 8.54 7.70
C ILE A 197 1.34 8.76 8.39
N HIS A 198 1.79 10.01 8.52
CA HIS A 198 3.06 10.32 9.18
C HIS A 198 3.00 10.08 10.70
N GLY A 199 1.81 10.01 11.29
CA GLY A 199 1.60 9.69 12.70
C GLY A 199 1.76 8.22 13.05
N LEU A 200 1.87 7.34 12.06
CA LEU A 200 1.99 5.90 12.29
C LEU A 200 3.36 5.52 12.87
N ARG A 201 3.34 4.65 13.88
CA ARG A 201 4.54 4.09 14.52
C ARG A 201 5.28 3.16 13.57
N PHE A 202 4.55 2.27 12.90
CA PHE A 202 5.14 1.40 11.88
C PHE A 202 5.50 2.20 10.63
N LYS A 203 6.62 1.83 9.99
CA LYS A 203 7.17 2.57 8.84
C LYS A 203 6.99 1.86 7.50
N LYS A 204 6.32 0.69 7.48
CA LYS A 204 6.02 -0.08 6.27
C LYS A 204 4.75 0.44 5.58
N TRP A 205 4.73 1.73 5.31
CA TRP A 205 3.66 2.40 4.58
C TRP A 205 4.19 3.09 3.34
N GLN A 206 3.32 3.25 2.35
CA GLN A 206 3.58 3.94 1.10
C GLN A 206 2.46 4.93 0.85
N LEU A 207 2.82 6.14 0.41
CA LEU A 207 1.88 7.19 0.09
C LEU A 207 1.93 7.46 -1.43
N PHE A 208 0.76 7.61 -2.01
CA PHE A 208 0.56 7.88 -3.42
C PHE A 208 -0.43 9.02 -3.60
N TYR A 209 -0.39 9.65 -4.76
CA TYR A 209 -1.53 10.40 -5.27
C TYR A 209 -1.93 9.87 -6.63
N GLN A 210 -3.19 10.02 -6.96
CA GLN A 210 -3.77 9.56 -8.21
C GLN A 210 -4.63 10.69 -8.74
N VAL A 211 -4.34 11.14 -9.96
CA VAL A 211 -5.18 12.17 -10.59
C VAL A 211 -6.46 11.50 -11.04
N PHE A 212 -7.58 11.99 -10.52
CA PHE A 212 -8.93 11.61 -10.91
C PHE A 212 -9.54 12.75 -11.72
N ASP A 213 -10.12 12.41 -12.86
CA ASP A 213 -10.91 13.33 -13.67
C ASP A 213 -12.38 12.98 -13.47
N GLU A 214 -13.02 13.66 -12.52
CA GLU A 214 -14.42 13.46 -12.16
C GLU A 214 -15.36 13.60 -13.36
N VAL A 215 -15.04 14.47 -14.34
CA VAL A 215 -15.92 14.75 -15.49
C VAL A 215 -16.00 13.56 -16.43
N ASN A 216 -14.88 12.87 -16.62
CA ASN A 216 -14.78 11.75 -17.56
C ASN A 216 -14.74 10.38 -16.85
N ASP A 217 -14.79 10.37 -15.51
CA ASP A 217 -14.57 9.19 -14.66
C ASP A 217 -13.27 8.45 -15.00
N ILE A 218 -12.18 9.22 -15.20
CA ILE A 218 -10.87 8.68 -15.59
C ILE A 218 -9.89 8.79 -14.44
N GLU A 219 -9.36 7.64 -14.04
CA GLU A 219 -8.25 7.55 -13.11
C GLU A 219 -6.92 7.34 -13.82
N LYS A 220 -5.95 8.22 -13.55
CA LYS A 220 -4.58 8.04 -14.03
C LYS A 220 -3.81 7.05 -13.15
N ASP A 221 -2.61 6.66 -13.60
CA ASP A 221 -1.72 5.84 -12.80
C ASP A 221 -1.34 6.55 -11.48
N PRO A 222 -1.33 5.81 -10.34
CA PRO A 222 -0.94 6.39 -9.07
C PRO A 222 0.56 6.69 -9.04
N ILE A 223 0.90 7.91 -8.64
CA ILE A 223 2.27 8.40 -8.52
C ILE A 223 2.71 8.28 -7.06
N GLN A 224 3.81 7.58 -6.83
CA GLN A 224 4.35 7.39 -5.50
C GLN A 224 4.98 8.69 -4.97
N ILE A 225 4.67 9.04 -3.73
CA ILE A 225 5.33 10.09 -2.98
C ILE A 225 6.51 9.46 -2.23
N PHE A 226 7.71 9.68 -2.73
CA PHE A 226 8.93 9.17 -2.10
C PHE A 226 9.28 9.97 -0.84
N ARG A 227 9.85 9.28 0.15
CA ARG A 227 10.37 9.94 1.36
C ARG A 227 11.42 10.99 0.99
N GLY A 228 11.32 12.17 1.58
CA GLY A 228 12.22 13.29 1.29
C GLY A 228 11.90 14.08 0.01
N SER A 229 10.90 13.65 -0.79
CA SER A 229 10.39 14.49 -1.88
C SER A 229 9.72 15.76 -1.34
N GLU A 230 9.55 16.77 -2.19
CA GLU A 230 8.87 18.02 -1.82
C GLU A 230 7.48 17.74 -1.20
N TYR A 231 6.71 16.83 -1.82
CA TYR A 231 5.40 16.44 -1.31
C TYR A 231 5.47 15.75 0.06
N ASP A 232 6.43 14.84 0.28
CA ASP A 232 6.63 14.20 1.60
C ASP A 232 6.97 15.23 2.68
N LEU A 233 7.86 16.18 2.38
CA LEU A 233 8.27 17.23 3.32
C LEU A 233 7.11 18.15 3.66
N ARG A 234 6.33 18.56 2.67
CA ARG A 234 5.15 19.41 2.87
C ARG A 234 4.07 18.71 3.68
N LEU A 235 3.77 17.45 3.37
CA LEU A 235 2.78 16.65 4.13
C LEU A 235 3.25 16.39 5.56
N ARG A 236 4.55 16.18 5.79
CA ARG A 236 5.10 16.12 7.14
C ARG A 236 4.91 17.43 7.90
N GLY A 237 5.04 18.57 7.23
CA GLY A 237 4.71 19.88 7.79
C GLY A 237 3.23 20.00 8.17
N VAL A 238 2.33 19.57 7.29
CA VAL A 238 0.88 19.50 7.55
C VAL A 238 0.60 18.61 8.77
N TRP A 239 1.22 17.43 8.85
CA TRP A 239 1.07 16.53 9.99
C TRP A 239 1.47 17.20 11.31
N LYS A 240 2.64 17.86 11.36
CA LYS A 240 3.08 18.58 12.57
C LYS A 240 2.11 19.69 12.97
N LYS A 241 1.58 20.43 11.99
CA LYS A 241 0.74 21.60 12.23
C LYS A 241 -0.70 21.25 12.61
N GLU A 242 -1.29 20.26 11.93
CA GLU A 242 -2.73 19.99 11.97
C GLU A 242 -3.05 18.67 12.69
N PHE A 243 -2.12 17.70 12.65
CA PHE A 243 -2.35 16.37 13.21
C PHE A 243 -1.76 16.17 14.61
N LEU A 244 -0.59 16.76 14.90
CA LEU A 244 0.09 16.60 16.18
C LEU A 244 -0.42 17.55 17.27
N THR A 245 -0.96 18.70 16.88
CA THR A 245 -1.63 19.62 17.80
C THR A 245 -2.87 18.95 18.38
N GLN A 246 -2.90 18.85 19.72
CA GLN A 246 -4.09 18.46 20.46
C GLN A 246 -5.13 19.56 20.26
N VAL A 247 -6.36 19.16 19.91
CA VAL A 247 -7.54 20.04 20.00
C VAL A 247 -8.08 19.87 21.40
#